data_AF-A0A3N5SFD0-F1
#
_entry.id   AF-A0A3N5SFD0-F1
#
_cell.length_a   1.000
_cell.length_b   1.000
_cell.length_c   1.000
_cell.angle_alpha   90.00
_cell.angle_beta   90.00
_cell.angle_gamma   90.00
#
_symmetry.space_group_name_H-M   'P 1'
#
loop_
_entity.id
_entity.type
_entity.pdbx_description
1 polymer ?
#
loop_
_entity_poly.entity_id
_entity_poly.type
_entity_poly.pdbx_seq_one_letter_code
_entity_poly.pdbx_strand_id
1 'polypeptide(L)'
;TSGAANDLKVATQLAEEMVLRLGMSDTGLRVFNKPEGYEAMVAPRTGQRTFEALDHAIKQILDECYAEAKRIVDAKRETMQRVTDYLLQQETLSREEFLALM
;
A
#
# COMPACT_ATOMS: atom_id res chain seq x y z
N THR A 1 11.76 -7.07 -12.90
CA THR A 1 11.90 -6.43 -11.58
C THR A 1 10.98 -7.12 -10.59
N SER A 2 11.49 -8.07 -9.80
CA SER A 2 10.74 -8.79 -8.76
C SER A 2 11.01 -8.26 -7.34
N GLY A 3 11.94 -7.32 -7.18
CA GLY A 3 12.42 -6.85 -5.87
C GLY A 3 11.35 -6.18 -5.00
N ALA A 4 10.35 -5.54 -5.60
CA ALA A 4 9.29 -4.82 -4.87
C ALA A 4 8.08 -5.70 -4.50
N ALA A 5 8.13 -7.02 -4.71
CA ALA A 5 6.98 -7.90 -4.47
C ALA A 5 6.53 -7.89 -3.00
N ASN A 6 7.46 -7.77 -2.06
CA ASN A 6 7.12 -7.68 -0.64
C ASN A 6 6.41 -6.36 -0.30
N ASP A 7 6.87 -5.23 -0.87
CA ASP A 7 6.25 -3.92 -0.63
C ASP A 7 4.81 -3.90 -1.15
N LEU A 8 4.57 -4.44 -2.35
CA LEU A 8 3.22 -4.57 -2.91
C LEU A 8 2.32 -5.45 -2.03
N LYS A 9 2.85 -6.55 -1.50
CA LYS A 9 2.11 -7.43 -0.58
C LYS A 9 1.71 -6.68 0.69
N VAL A 10 2.64 -5.97 1.34
CA VAL A 10 2.38 -5.22 2.58
C VAL A 10 1.40 -4.07 2.33
N ALA A 11 1.58 -3.32 1.24
CA ALA A 11 0.67 -2.23 0.87
C ALA A 11 -0.76 -2.75 0.61
N THR A 12 -0.88 -3.88 -0.10
CA THR A 12 -2.18 -4.51 -0.37
C THR A 12 -2.85 -4.95 0.93
N GLN A 13 -2.11 -5.60 1.85
CA GLN A 13 -2.64 -6.02 3.15
C GLN A 13 -3.15 -4.84 3.98
N LEU A 14 -2.43 -3.72 3.98
CA LEU A 14 -2.85 -2.53 4.70
C LEU A 14 -4.12 -1.92 4.09
N ALA A 15 -4.20 -1.82 2.76
CA ALA A 15 -5.39 -1.32 2.07
C ALA A 15 -6.61 -2.24 2.29
N GLU A 16 -6.42 -3.56 2.27
CA GLU A 16 -7.45 -4.53 2.64
C GLU A 16 -7.94 -4.32 4.09
N GLU A 17 -7.04 -4.09 5.04
CA GLU A 17 -7.42 -3.82 6.44
C GLU A 17 -8.20 -2.51 6.59
N MET A 18 -7.77 -1.44 5.91
CA MET A 18 -8.46 -0.16 5.88
C MET A 18 -9.91 -0.32 5.39
N VAL A 19 -10.10 -1.05 4.30
CA VAL A 19 -11.40 -1.21 3.65
C VAL A 19 -12.29 -2.21 4.41
N LEU A 20 -11.75 -3.37 4.79
CA LEU A 20 -12.54 -4.47 5.35
C LEU A 20 -12.79 -4.32 6.86
N ARG A 21 -11.87 -3.67 7.60
CA ARG A 21 -11.94 -3.61 9.08
C ARG A 21 -12.13 -2.21 9.64
N LEU A 22 -11.60 -1.19 8.97
CA LEU A 22 -11.66 0.19 9.47
C LEU A 22 -12.79 1.02 8.85
N GLY A 23 -13.54 0.44 7.90
CA GLY A 23 -14.67 1.12 7.26
C GLY A 23 -14.26 2.25 6.32
N MET A 24 -13.03 2.23 5.79
CA MET A 24 -12.50 3.24 4.88
C MET A 24 -12.89 2.96 3.42
N SER A 25 -14.17 2.65 3.18
CA SER A 25 -14.74 2.53 1.85
C SER A 25 -16.17 3.07 1.80
N ASP A 26 -16.65 3.34 0.59
CA ASP A 26 -18.03 3.80 0.34
C ASP A 26 -19.10 2.80 0.81
N THR A 27 -18.72 1.58 1.19
CA THR A 27 -19.62 0.58 1.77
C THR A 27 -19.99 0.86 3.24
N GLY A 28 -19.39 1.90 3.86
CA GLY A 28 -19.72 2.41 5.19
C GLY A 28 -18.97 1.72 6.34
N LEU A 29 -19.44 1.92 7.57
CA LEU A 29 -18.83 1.43 8.82
C LEU A 29 -18.97 -0.09 9.05
N ARG A 30 -19.18 -0.87 7.99
CA ARG A 30 -19.40 -2.32 8.08
C ARG A 30 -18.06 -3.05 8.10
N VAL A 31 -17.89 -3.93 9.06
CA VAL A 31 -16.74 -4.84 9.12
C VAL A 31 -17.02 -6.08 8.27
N PHE A 32 -16.11 -6.40 7.35
CA PHE A 32 -16.08 -7.63 6.59
C PHE A 32 -15.11 -8.60 7.25
N ASN A 33 -15.65 -9.51 8.06
CA ASN A 33 -14.86 -10.63 8.54
C ASN A 33 -14.60 -11.57 7.37
N LYS A 34 -13.34 -11.98 7.19
CA LYS A 34 -12.99 -13.11 6.32
C LYS A 34 -13.45 -14.36 7.09
N PRO A 35 -14.55 -15.02 6.71
CA PRO A 35 -15.05 -16.10 7.53
C PRO A 35 -14.09 -17.30 7.40
N GLU A 36 -13.72 -17.89 8.53
CA GLU A 36 -12.80 -19.04 8.57
C GLU A 36 -13.55 -20.30 9.00
N GLY A 37 -13.12 -21.46 8.50
CA GLY A 37 -13.69 -22.76 8.88
C GLY A 37 -15.20 -22.88 8.61
N TYR A 38 -15.94 -23.36 9.61
CA TYR A 38 -17.38 -23.60 9.50
C TYR A 38 -18.20 -22.30 9.28
N GLU A 39 -17.70 -21.15 9.75
CA GLU A 39 -18.37 -19.86 9.55
C GLU A 39 -18.44 -19.46 8.07
N ALA A 40 -17.49 -19.88 7.24
CA ALA A 40 -17.52 -19.63 5.79
C ALA A 40 -18.68 -20.35 5.08
N MET A 41 -19.15 -21.46 5.64
CA MET A 41 -20.28 -22.22 5.09
C MET A 41 -21.64 -21.61 5.45
N VAL A 42 -21.72 -20.84 6.53
CA VAL A 42 -22.98 -20.32 7.12
C VAL A 42 -23.10 -18.80 6.98
N ALA A 43 -21.99 -18.10 6.67
CA ALA A 43 -21.99 -16.65 6.50
C ALA A 43 -22.97 -16.22 5.40
N PRO A 44 -23.75 -15.14 5.61
CA PRO A 44 -24.55 -14.54 4.55
C PRO A 44 -23.65 -14.26 3.35
N ARG A 45 -23.99 -14.79 2.18
CA ARG A 45 -23.22 -14.52 0.96
C ARG A 45 -23.35 -13.03 0.66
N THR A 46 -22.31 -12.26 1.01
CA THR A 46 -22.11 -10.91 0.51
C THR A 46 -22.23 -10.94 -1.01
N GLY A 47 -23.05 -10.06 -1.58
CA GLY A 47 -23.32 -10.06 -3.02
C GLY A 47 -22.08 -9.70 -3.84
N GLN A 48 -22.00 -10.16 -5.09
CA GLN A 48 -20.90 -9.85 -6.01
C GLN A 48 -20.61 -8.34 -6.11
N ARG A 49 -21.66 -7.51 -6.18
CA ARG A 49 -21.55 -6.05 -6.21
C ARG A 49 -20.78 -5.47 -5.02
N THR A 50 -20.88 -6.10 -3.84
CA THR A 50 -20.15 -5.64 -2.67
C THR A 50 -18.67 -5.98 -2.78
N PHE A 51 -18.32 -7.19 -3.27
CA PHE A 51 -16.91 -7.53 -3.50
C PHE A 51 -16.28 -6.64 -4.58
N GLU A 52 -16.99 -6.36 -5.67
CA GLU A 52 -16.55 -5.41 -6.70
C GLU A 52 -16.29 -4.02 -6.12
N ALA A 53 -17.16 -3.54 -5.23
CA ALA A 53 -16.98 -2.25 -4.56
C ALA A 53 -15.76 -2.23 -3.61
N LEU A 54 -15.52 -3.33 -2.89
CA LEU A 54 -14.36 -3.46 -2.00
C LEU A 54 -13.05 -3.50 -2.79
N ASP A 55 -12.99 -4.30 -3.86
CA ASP A 55 -11.82 -4.40 -4.74
C ASP A 55 -11.53 -3.03 -5.40
N HIS A 56 -12.57 -2.31 -5.81
CA HIS A 56 -12.43 -0.96 -6.34
C HIS A 56 -11.84 0.02 -5.31
N ALA A 57 -12.34 0.00 -4.07
CA ALA A 57 -11.82 0.87 -3.01
C ALA A 57 -10.35 0.57 -2.68
N ILE A 58 -9.98 -0.71 -2.59
CA ILE A 58 -8.58 -1.13 -2.37
C ILE A 58 -7.70 -0.61 -3.52
N LYS A 59 -8.15 -0.78 -4.76
CA LYS A 59 -7.42 -0.28 -5.93
C LYS A 59 -7.23 1.23 -5.90
N GLN A 60 -8.28 1.99 -5.58
CA GLN A 60 -8.19 3.46 -5.50
C GLN A 60 -7.16 3.92 -4.47
N ILE A 61 -7.18 3.34 -3.26
CA ILE A 61 -6.20 3.66 -2.20
C ILE A 61 -4.76 3.41 -2.70
N LEU A 62 -4.51 2.26 -3.32
CA LEU A 62 -3.18 1.91 -3.81
C LEU A 62 -2.73 2.84 -4.94
N ASP A 63 -3.61 3.14 -5.89
CA ASP A 63 -3.30 4.03 -7.02
C ASP A 63 -3.00 5.46 -6.55
N GLU A 64 -3.78 5.99 -5.59
CA GLU A 64 -3.58 7.32 -5.00
C GLU A 64 -2.27 7.40 -4.22
N CYS A 65 -1.99 6.42 -3.35
CA CYS A 65 -0.74 6.35 -2.60
C CYS A 65 0.46 6.24 -3.53
N TYR A 66 0.37 5.45 -4.60
CA TYR A 66 1.45 5.33 -5.58
C TYR A 66 1.67 6.63 -6.35
N ALA A 67 0.61 7.29 -6.80
CA ALA A 67 0.68 8.56 -7.49
C ALA A 67 1.33 9.65 -6.61
N GLU A 68 0.95 9.70 -5.33
CA GLU A 68 1.52 10.65 -4.37
C GLU A 68 2.99 10.35 -4.08
N ALA A 69 3.35 9.08 -3.83
CA ALA A 69 4.74 8.68 -3.63
C ALA A 69 5.61 9.05 -4.84
N LYS A 70 5.12 8.77 -6.05
CA LYS A 70 5.79 9.15 -7.30
C LYS A 70 5.96 10.66 -7.40
N ARG A 71 4.94 11.44 -7.08
CA ARG A 71 4.99 12.91 -7.08
C ARG A 71 6.05 13.45 -6.12
N ILE A 72 6.12 12.91 -4.90
CA ILE A 72 7.11 13.30 -3.88
C ILE A 72 8.54 12.97 -4.36
N VAL A 73 8.74 11.76 -4.90
CA VAL A 73 10.05 11.32 -5.42
C VAL A 73 10.47 12.16 -6.62
N ASP A 74 9.56 12.41 -7.56
CA ASP A 74 9.83 13.24 -8.74
C ASP A 74 10.15 14.69 -8.34
N ALA A 75 9.47 15.25 -7.34
CA ALA A 75 9.76 16.58 -6.81
C ALA A 75 11.15 16.68 -6.13
N LYS A 76 11.72 15.54 -5.69
CA LYS A 76 13.03 15.44 -5.05
C LYS A 76 14.05 14.70 -5.91
N ARG A 77 13.89 14.74 -7.24
CA ARG A 77 14.72 13.98 -8.20
C ARG A 77 16.22 14.23 -8.01
N GLU A 78 16.62 15.49 -7.81
CA GLU A 78 18.03 15.85 -7.62
C GLU A 78 18.61 15.24 -6.34
N THR A 79 17.89 15.36 -5.21
CA THR A 79 18.27 14.72 -3.94
C THR A 79 18.35 13.19 -4.09
N MET A 80 17.39 12.57 -4.78
CA MET A 80 17.40 11.13 -5.04
C MET A 80 18.61 10.70 -5.87
N GLN A 81 19.02 11.48 -6.86
CA GLN A 81 20.21 11.20 -7.65
C GLN A 81 21.46 11.26 -6.77
N ARG A 82 21.61 12.32 -5.96
CA ARG A 82 22.74 12.47 -5.03
C ARG A 82 22.86 11.29 -4.05
N VAL A 83 21.75 10.87 -3.46
CA VAL A 83 21.72 9.73 -2.53
C VAL A 83 22.07 8.43 -3.26
N THR A 84 21.55 8.23 -4.47
CA THR A 84 21.81 7.03 -5.27
C THR A 84 23.28 6.95 -5.70
N ASP A 85 23.86 8.06 -6.16
CA ASP A 85 25.27 8.14 -6.56
C ASP A 85 26.19 7.84 -5.37
N TYR A 86 25.86 8.34 -4.17
CA TYR A 86 26.61 8.02 -2.96
C TYR A 86 26.53 6.53 -2.61
N LEU A 87 25.33 5.94 -2.63
CA LEU A 87 25.12 4.53 -2.32
C LEU A 87 25.81 3.60 -3.33
N LEU A 88 25.94 4.00 -4.59
CA LEU A 88 26.72 3.25 -5.58
C LEU A 88 28.22 3.22 -5.26
N GLN A 89 28.74 4.21 -4.52
CA GLN A 89 30.15 4.27 -4.14
C GLN A 89 30.45 3.62 -2.79
N GLN A 90 29.56 3.79 -1.80
CA GLN A 90 29.81 3.40 -0.41
C GLN A 90 28.94 2.23 0.09
N GLU A 91 28.02 1.72 -0.73
CA GLU A 91 27.04 0.64 -0.47
C GLU A 91 26.06 0.87 0.70
N THR A 92 26.46 1.62 1.73
CA THR A 92 25.71 1.93 2.94
C THR A 92 25.75 3.45 3.18
N LEU A 93 24.70 3.96 3.81
CA LEU A 93 24.54 5.36 4.16
C LEU A 93 23.92 5.47 5.55
N SER A 94 24.63 6.13 6.47
CA SER A 94 24.10 6.42 7.80
C SER A 94 23.04 7.52 7.76
N ARG A 95 22.32 7.69 8.87
CA ARG A 95 21.29 8.73 9.00
C ARG A 95 21.91 10.13 8.88
N GLU A 96 23.04 10.36 9.53
CA GLU A 96 23.73 11.65 9.53
C GLU A 96 24.21 12.04 8.13
N GLU A 97 24.78 11.08 7.40
CA GLU A 97 25.22 11.28 6.00
C GLU A 97 24.01 11.51 5.08
N PHE A 98 22.92 10.75 5.24
CA PHE A 98 21.70 10.94 4.46
C PHE A 98 21.13 12.35 4.63
N LEU A 99 21.09 12.86 5.88
CA LEU A 99 20.60 14.21 6.17
C LEU A 99 21.50 15.30 5.59
N ALA A 100 22.81 15.06 5.45
CA ALA A 100 23.73 15.99 4.79
C ALA A 100 23.56 15.99 3.25
N LEU A 101 22.99 14.93 2.69
CA LEU A 101 22.69 14.79 1.25
C LEU A 101 21.31 15.31 0.86
N MET A 102 20.40 15.45 1.82
CA MET A 102 19.05 16.01 1.63
C MET A 102 19.09 17.48 1.20
#